data_AF-A0A433MSZ1-F1
#
_entry.id   AF-A0A433MSZ1-F1
#
_cell.length_a   1.000
_cell.length_b   1.000
_cell.length_c   1.000
_cell.angle_alpha   90.00
_cell.angle_beta   90.00
_cell.angle_gamma   90.00
#
_symmetry.space_group_name_H-M   'P 1'
#
loop_
_entity.id
_entity.type
_entity.pdbx_description
1 polymer ?
#
loop_
_entity_poly.entity_id
_entity_poly.type
_entity_poly.pdbx_seq_one_letter_code
_entity_poly.pdbx_strand_id
1 'polypeptide(L)' 'MLPPWLKFPEIPPRSIGWRMGDGEDYLLDWLDWFLGQDEVTRAAFATRFAEPLGWEGFYHHAPR' A
#
# COMPACT_ATOMS: atom_id res chain seq x y z
N MET A 1 3.54 6.51 -6.21
CA MET A 1 2.05 6.37 -6.20
C MET A 1 1.51 6.76 -4.83
N LEU A 2 0.19 6.92 -4.63
CA LEU A 2 -0.39 7.12 -3.28
C LEU A 2 -0.52 5.79 -2.55
N PRO A 3 -0.38 5.71 -1.21
CA PRO A 3 -0.64 4.47 -0.51
C PRO A 3 -2.09 4.00 -0.73
N PRO A 4 -2.37 2.69 -0.65
CA PRO A 4 -3.70 2.14 -0.98
C PRO A 4 -4.86 2.80 -0.21
N TRP A 5 -4.69 3.07 1.08
CA TRP A 5 -5.72 3.71 1.92
C TRP A 5 -6.00 5.18 1.58
N LEU A 6 -5.13 5.87 0.84
CA LEU A 6 -5.42 7.21 0.32
C LEU A 6 -6.04 7.18 -1.07
N LYS A 7 -5.75 6.14 -1.86
CA LYS A 7 -6.35 5.98 -3.19
C LYS A 7 -7.78 5.47 -3.11
N PHE A 8 -8.02 4.47 -2.26
CA PHE A 8 -9.33 3.85 -2.02
C PHE A 8 -9.65 3.86 -0.51
N PRO A 9 -9.97 5.04 0.06
CA PRO A 9 -10.30 5.15 1.48
C PRO A 9 -11.55 4.36 1.89
N GLU A 10 -12.39 3.99 0.93
CA GLU A 10 -13.61 3.20 1.11
C GLU A 10 -13.38 1.69 1.18
N ILE A 11 -12.17 1.18 0.87
CA ILE A 11 -11.84 -0.25 0.92
C ILE A 11 -11.01 -0.53 2.20
N PRO A 12 -11.60 -1.17 3.23
CA PRO A 12 -10.87 -1.53 4.45
C PRO A 12 -9.70 -2.50 4.18
N PRO A 13 -8.63 -2.50 4.99
CA PRO A 13 -7.40 -3.27 4.74
C PRO A 13 -7.59 -4.79 4.55
N ARG A 14 -8.66 -5.37 5.11
CA ARG A 14 -8.99 -6.81 4.98
C ARG A 14 -10.17 -7.09 4.06
N SER A 15 -10.60 -6.10 3.29
CA SER A 15 -11.71 -6.24 2.35
C SER A 15 -11.33 -7.13 1.18
N ILE A 16 -12.31 -7.87 0.65
CA ILE A 16 -12.18 -8.60 -0.61
C ILE A 16 -11.91 -7.65 -1.80
N GLY A 17 -12.21 -6.37 -1.67
CA GLY A 17 -11.92 -5.36 -2.70
C GLY A 17 -10.43 -5.18 -3.02
N TRP A 18 -9.52 -5.65 -2.16
CA TRP A 18 -8.08 -5.70 -2.46
C TRP A 18 -7.65 -6.93 -3.27
N ARG A 19 -8.59 -7.83 -3.56
CA ARG A 19 -8.37 -9.10 -4.28
C ARG A 19 -9.33 -9.27 -5.46
N MET A 20 -10.05 -8.20 -5.82
CA MET A 20 -10.93 -8.16 -6.98
C MET A 20 -11.09 -6.71 -7.49
N GLY A 21 -11.07 -6.55 -8.82
CA GLY A 21 -11.35 -5.28 -9.49
C GLY A 21 -10.28 -4.22 -9.25
N ASP A 22 -10.66 -2.94 -9.37
CA ASP A 22 -9.74 -1.80 -9.36
C ASP A 22 -8.83 -1.72 -8.11
N GLY A 23 -9.29 -2.23 -6.97
CA GLY A 23 -8.48 -2.27 -5.74
C GLY A 23 -7.32 -3.25 -5.82
N GLU A 24 -7.53 -4.42 -6.45
CA GLU A 24 -6.48 -5.40 -6.71
C GLU A 24 -5.46 -4.87 -7.71
N ASP A 25 -5.92 -4.36 -8.86
CA ASP A 25 -5.05 -3.83 -9.91
C ASP A 25 -4.14 -2.73 -9.36
N TYR A 26 -4.72 -1.78 -8.61
CA TYR A 26 -3.93 -0.70 -8.01
C TYR A 26 -2.96 -1.19 -6.93
N LEU A 27 -3.38 -2.16 -6.10
CA LEU A 27 -2.52 -2.69 -5.05
C LEU A 27 -1.31 -3.40 -5.66
N LEU A 28 -1.50 -4.15 -6.74
CA LEU A 28 -0.42 -4.81 -7.48
C LEU A 28 0.54 -3.78 -8.10
N ASP A 29 0.02 -2.80 -8.85
CA ASP A 29 0.83 -1.73 -9.43
C ASP A 29 1.60 -0.94 -8.35
N TRP A 30 0.94 -0.68 -7.22
CA TRP A 30 1.54 0.04 -6.10
C TRP A 30 2.66 -0.77 -5.45
N LEU A 31 2.46 -2.09 -5.25
CA LEU A 31 3.47 -2.98 -4.69
C LEU A 31 4.70 -3.06 -5.59
N ASP A 32 4.50 -3.27 -6.90
CA ASP A 32 5.59 -3.31 -7.88
C ASP A 32 6.39 -2.00 -7.88
N TRP A 33 5.70 -0.86 -7.89
CA TRP A 33 6.34 0.44 -7.79
C TRP A 33 7.10 0.60 -6.48
N PHE A 34 6.47 0.32 -5.33
CA PHE A 34 7.04 0.56 -4.00
C PHE A 34 8.24 -0.34 -3.72
N LEU A 35 8.15 -1.62 -4.08
CA LEU A 35 9.23 -2.60 -3.89
C LEU A 35 10.40 -2.37 -4.84
N GLY A 36 10.15 -1.77 -6.01
CA GLY A 36 11.19 -1.31 -6.93
C GLY A 36 11.98 -0.08 -6.47
N GLN A 37 11.53 0.62 -5.41
CA GLN A 37 12.24 1.78 -4.87
C GLN A 37 13.40 1.36 -3.93
N ASP A 38 14.42 2.21 -3.83
CA ASP A 38 15.49 2.02 -2.85
C ASP A 38 14.99 2.19 -1.39
N GLU A 39 15.81 1.76 -0.43
CA GLU A 39 15.47 1.81 0.99
C GLU A 39 15.22 3.23 1.52
N VAL A 40 15.99 4.22 1.08
CA VAL A 40 15.84 5.63 1.52
C VAL A 40 14.50 6.17 1.01
N THR A 41 14.17 5.92 -0.25
CA THR A 41 12.91 6.33 -0.86
C THR A 41 11.71 5.67 -0.18
N ARG A 42 11.78 4.37 0.12
CA ARG A 42 10.72 3.66 0.86
C ARG A 42 10.56 4.20 2.28
N ALA A 43 11.65 4.46 3.00
CA ALA A 43 11.62 5.02 4.35
C ALA A 43 11.04 6.45 4.37
N ALA A 44 11.44 7.30 3.42
CA ALA A 44 10.89 8.63 3.26
C ALA A 44 9.39 8.60 2.93
N PHE A 45 8.97 7.65 2.08
CA PHE A 45 7.57 7.45 1.75
C PHE A 45 6.75 7.02 2.97
N ALA A 46 7.20 6.01 3.73
CA ALA A 46 6.54 5.54 4.94
C ALA A 46 6.45 6.63 6.03
N THR A 47 7.46 7.50 6.12
CA THR A 47 7.43 8.67 7.01
C THR A 47 6.39 9.70 6.57
N ARG A 48 6.29 9.96 5.26
CA ARG A 48 5.33 10.92 4.70
C ARG A 48 3.89 10.43 4.80
N PHE A 49 3.68 9.13 4.66
CA PHE A 49 2.37 8.50 4.60
C PHE A 49 2.28 7.40 5.67
N ALA A 50 2.04 7.82 6.92
CA ALA A 50 1.90 6.89 8.03
C ALA A 50 0.75 5.89 7.81
N GLU A 51 0.96 4.66 8.28
CA GLU A 51 -0.05 3.61 8.28
C GLU A 51 -1.22 4.02 9.21
N PRO A 52 -2.46 4.06 8.71
CA PRO A 52 -3.61 4.29 9.56
C PRO A 52 -3.98 3.01 10.33
N LEU A 53 -4.91 3.15 11.28
CA LEU A 53 -5.42 2.02 12.06
C LEU A 53 -5.91 0.88 11.14
N GLY A 54 -5.45 -0.34 11.41
CA GLY A 54 -5.76 -1.55 10.66
C GLY A 54 -4.80 -1.85 9.49
N TRP A 55 -3.85 -0.95 9.18
CA TRP A 55 -2.81 -1.13 8.17
C TRP A 55 -1.42 -1.35 8.78
N GLU A 56 -1.36 -1.68 10.07
CA GLU A 56 -0.10 -1.80 10.79
C GLU A 56 0.80 -2.88 10.18
N GLY A 57 2.06 -2.50 9.95
CA GLY A 57 3.07 -3.36 9.34
C GLY A 57 2.89 -3.54 7.83
N PHE A 58 1.99 -2.84 7.16
CA PHE A 58 1.80 -2.93 5.72
C PHE A 58 3.09 -2.72 4.93
N TYR A 59 3.88 -1.70 5.26
CA TYR A 59 5.16 -1.45 4.58
C TYR A 59 6.21 -2.54 4.84
N HIS A 60 6.11 -3.23 5.97
CA HIS A 60 7.05 -4.29 6.38
C HIS A 60 6.66 -5.68 5.84
N HIS A 61 5.36 -5.90 5.63
CA HIS A 61 4.79 -7.19 5.22
C HIS A 61 4.40 -7.24 3.74
N ALA A 62 4.67 -6.17 2.97
CA ALA A 62 4.52 -6.18 1.52
C ALA A 62 5.21 -7.43 0.95
N PRO A 63 4.48 -8.34 0.28
CA PRO A 63 5.05 -9.59 -0.22
C PRO A 63 6.16 -9.25 -1.23
N ARG A 64 7.31 -9.93 -1.11
CA ARG A 64 8.41 -9.83 -2.09
C ARG A 64 8.04 -10.44 -3.41
#